data_AF-A0A7W0MUF9-F1
#
_entry.id   AF-A0A7W0MUF9-F1
#
_cell.length_a   1.000
_cell.length_b   1.000
_cell.length_c   1.000
_cell.angle_alpha   90.00
_cell.angle_beta   90.00
_cell.angle_gamma   90.00
#
_symmetry.space_group_name_H-M   'P 1'
#
loop_
_entity.id
_entity.type
_entity.pdbx_description
1 polymer ?
#
loop_
_entity_poly.entity_id
_entity_poly.type
_entity_poly.pdbx_seq_one_letter_code
_entity_poly.pdbx_strand_id
1 'polypeptide(L)' 'MTALPDWCDALPGAEAMRAADRWAIEERGIASLTLMERAGAGLALLVDRTVPRGPVAIVCGKGN' A
#
# COMPACT_ATOMS: atom_id res chain seq x y z
N MET A 1 15.39 18.64 10.84
CA MET A 1 14.58 17.40 10.86
C MET A 1 15.19 16.51 11.92
N THR A 2 14.42 16.15 12.94
CA THR A 2 14.85 15.23 14.00
C THR A 2 15.03 13.83 13.41
N ALA A 3 16.13 13.15 13.74
CA ALA A 3 16.34 11.77 13.33
C ALA A 3 15.25 10.86 13.91
N LEU A 4 14.84 9.83 13.17
CA LEU A 4 13.95 8.80 13.69
C LEU A 4 14.63 8.07 14.86
N PRO A 5 13.85 7.55 15.83
CA PRO A 5 14.39 6.65 16.84
C PRO A 5 15.12 5.47 16.19
N ASP A 6 16.14 4.95 16.86
CA ASP A 6 16.99 3.84 16.40
C ASP A 6 16.24 2.51 16.21
N TRP A 7 15.06 2.37 16.82
CA TRP A 7 14.15 1.24 16.66
C TRP A 7 13.11 1.41 15.55
N CYS A 8 13.12 2.54 14.83
CA CYS A 8 12.19 2.82 13.73
C CYS A 8 12.90 2.71 12.38
N ASP A 9 12.33 1.91 11.49
CA ASP A 9 12.60 2.03 10.05
C ASP A 9 11.80 3.19 9.45
N ALA A 10 12.42 3.92 8.52
CA ALA A 10 11.71 4.92 7.75
C ALA A 10 10.68 4.26 6.83
N LEU A 11 9.51 4.89 6.67
CA LEU A 11 8.55 4.45 5.68
C LEU A 11 9.15 4.61 4.27
N PRO A 12 8.97 3.62 3.39
CA PRO A 12 9.48 3.68 2.04
C PRO A 12 8.85 4.84 1.26
N GLY A 13 9.71 5.59 0.57
CA GLY A 13 9.25 6.56 -0.43
C GLY A 13 8.69 5.87 -1.68
N ALA A 14 8.18 6.68 -2.61
CA ALA A 14 7.52 6.16 -3.81
C ALA A 14 8.44 5.33 -4.72
N GLU A 15 9.74 5.64 -4.79
CA GLU A 15 10.71 4.84 -5.57
C GLU A 15 10.99 3.50 -4.90
N ALA A 16 11.23 3.50 -3.59
CA ALA A 16 11.42 2.30 -2.80
C ALA A 16 10.22 1.37 -2.88
N MET A 17 8.99 1.92 -2.86
CA MET A 17 7.80 1.08 -3.05
C MET A 17 7.70 0.45 -4.43
N ARG A 18 7.99 1.19 -5.50
CA ARG A 18 8.04 0.59 -6.85
C ARG A 18 9.12 -0.48 -6.96
N ALA A 19 10.24 -0.32 -6.25
CA ALA A 19 11.29 -1.34 -6.20
C ALA A 19 10.83 -2.60 -5.46
N ALA A 20 10.10 -2.45 -4.35
CA ALA A 20 9.52 -3.57 -3.61
C ALA A 20 8.47 -4.33 -4.44
N ASP A 21 7.62 -3.62 -5.20
CA ASP A 21 6.65 -4.24 -6.09
C ASP A 21 7.36 -5.02 -7.21
N ARG A 22 8.39 -4.44 -7.85
CA ARG A 22 9.21 -5.14 -8.86
C ARG A 22 9.86 -6.39 -8.28
N TRP A 23 10.47 -6.29 -7.11
CA TRP A 23 11.07 -7.44 -6.43
C TRP A 23 10.06 -8.56 -6.16
N ALA A 24 8.86 -8.21 -5.67
CA ALA A 24 7.81 -9.18 -5.41
C ALA A 24 7.32 -9.87 -6.70
N ILE A 25 7.24 -9.13 -7.81
CA ILE A 25 6.80 -9.66 -9.11
C ILE A 25 7.90 -10.52 -9.75
N GLU A 26 9.08 -9.95 -9.91
CA GLU A 26 10.16 -10.51 -10.72
C GLU A 26 10.92 -11.60 -9.97
N GLU A 27 11.24 -11.39 -8.68
CA GLU A 27 12.03 -12.35 -7.91
C GLU A 27 11.18 -13.34 -7.11
N ARG A 28 10.01 -12.91 -6.63
CA ARG A 28 9.10 -13.80 -5.85
C ARG A 28 7.97 -14.39 -6.66
N GLY A 29 7.82 -14.02 -7.93
CA GLY A 29 6.79 -14.54 -8.83
C GLY A 29 5.36 -14.19 -8.40
N ILE A 30 5.17 -13.17 -7.56
CA ILE A 30 3.84 -12.74 -7.12
C ILE A 30 3.23 -11.90 -8.24
N ALA A 31 2.09 -12.34 -8.78
CA ALA A 31 1.40 -11.58 -9.81
C ALA A 31 1.06 -10.15 -9.33
N SER A 32 1.29 -9.16 -10.18
CA SER A 32 0.99 -7.75 -9.88
C SER A 32 -0.47 -7.55 -9.43
N LEU A 33 -1.41 -8.26 -10.07
CA LEU A 33 -2.83 -8.25 -9.68
C LEU A 33 -3.05 -8.73 -8.24
N THR A 34 -2.29 -9.73 -7.78
CA THR A 34 -2.36 -10.20 -6.39
C THR A 34 -1.86 -9.14 -5.41
N LEU A 35 -0.83 -8.35 -5.78
CA LEU A 35 -0.38 -7.23 -4.94
C LEU A 35 -1.48 -6.17 -4.83
N MET A 36 -2.12 -5.81 -5.94
CA MET A 36 -3.23 -4.84 -5.97
C MET A 36 -4.42 -5.32 -5.13
N GLU A 37 -4.81 -6.59 -5.24
CA GLU A 37 -5.92 -7.15 -4.49
C GLU A 37 -5.66 -7.07 -2.98
N ARG A 38 -4.43 -7.39 -2.56
CA ARG A 38 -4.01 -7.28 -1.15
C ARG A 38 -4.04 -5.83 -0.67
N ALA A 39 -3.57 -4.89 -1.49
CA ALA A 39 -3.61 -3.46 -1.16
C ALA A 39 -5.05 -2.96 -0.99
N GLY A 40 -5.95 -3.33 -1.91
CA GLY A 40 -7.37 -2.98 -1.85
C GLY A 40 -8.07 -3.58 -0.62
N ALA A 41 -7.83 -4.85 -0.32
CA ALA A 41 -8.38 -5.51 0.86
C ALA A 41 -7.91 -4.83 2.16
N GLY A 42 -6.62 -4.47 2.25
CA GLY A 42 -6.08 -3.73 3.38
C GLY A 42 -6.74 -2.37 3.56
N LEU A 43 -6.97 -1.63 2.46
CA LEU A 43 -7.67 -0.35 2.49
C LEU A 43 -9.12 -0.52 2.94
N ALA A 44 -9.84 -1.51 2.40
CA ALA A 44 -11.23 -1.79 2.77
C ALA A 44 -11.37 -2.10 4.28
N LEU A 45 -10.47 -2.92 4.83
CA LEU A 45 -10.42 -3.23 6.26
C LEU A 45 -10.11 -1.99 7.13
N LEU A 46 -9.31 -1.05 6.63
CA LEU A 46 -9.06 0.20 7.33
C LEU A 46 -10.29 1.12 7.30
N VAL A 47 -10.95 1.23 6.14
CA VAL A 47 -12.16 2.04 5.98
C VAL A 47 -13.27 1.52 6.87
N ASP A 48 -13.52 0.20 6.88
CA ASP A 48 -14.54 -0.44 7.73
C ASP A 48 -14.35 -0.12 9.22
N ARG A 49 -13.10 -0.15 9.70
CA ARG A 49 -12.76 0.21 11.08
C ARG A 49 -12.89 1.70 11.40
N THR A 50 -12.75 2.57 10.39
CA THR A 50 -12.67 4.02 10.58
C THR A 50 -14.01 4.71 10.37
N VAL A 51 -14.83 4.20 9.44
CA VAL A 51 -16.10 4.79 9.02
C VAL A 51 -17.21 3.75 9.21
N PRO A 52 -17.86 3.71 10.39
CA PRO A 52 -18.79 2.64 10.72
C PRO A 52 -20.10 2.69 9.90
N ARG A 53 -20.52 3.87 9.41
CA ARG A 53 -21.68 4.06 8.51
C ARG A 53 -21.53 5.33 7.68
N GLY A 54 -22.06 5.30 6.46
CA GLY A 54 -22.15 6.47 5.57
C GLY A 54 -21.75 6.13 4.13
N PRO A 55 -21.97 7.06 3.19
CA PRO A 55 -21.54 6.87 1.81
C PRO A 55 -20.00 6.88 1.71
N VAL A 56 -19.45 6.00 0.89
CA VAL A 56 -18.02 5.97 0.52
C VAL A 56 -17.89 6.32 -0.96
N ALA A 57 -17.11 7.35 -1.27
CA ALA A 57 -16.76 7.70 -2.64
C ALA A 57 -15.34 7.20 -2.95
N ILE A 58 -15.18 6.48 -4.06
CA ILE A 58 -13.88 5.99 -4.54
C ILE A 58 -13.52 6.80 -5.78
N VAL A 59 -12.37 7.49 -5.75
CA VAL A 59 -11.87 8.29 -6.87
C VAL A 59 -10.58 7.67 -7.37
N CYS A 60 -10.64 7.02 -8.54
CA CYS A 60 -9.50 6.32 -9.12
C CYS A 60 -8.75 7.20 -10.14
N GLY A 61 -7.43 7.23 -10.03
CA GLY A 61 -6.55 7.82 -11.04
C GLY A 61 -6.34 6.89 -12.25
N LYS A 62 -5.51 7.33 -13.20
CA LYS A 62 -5.21 6.60 -14.44
C LYS A 62 -4.20 5.44 -14.30
N GLY A 63 -3.68 5.20 -13.10
CA GLY A 63 -2.60 4.25 -12.85
C GLY A 63 -2.96 3.28 -11.72
N ASN A 64 -2.03 2.37 -11.47
CA ASN A 64 -1.91 1.68 -10.19
C ASN A 64 -1.09 2.52 -9.23
#